data_AF-A0A9W8FJP4-F1
#
_entry.id   AF-A0A9W8FJP4-F1
#
_cell.length_a   1.000
_cell.length_b   1.000
_cell.length_c   1.000
_cell.angle_alpha   90.00
_cell.angle_beta   90.00
_cell.angle_gamma   90.00
#
_symmetry.space_group_name_H-M   'P 1'
#
loop_
_entity.id
_entity.type
_entity.pdbx_description
1 polymer ?
#
loop_
_entity_poly.entity_id
_entity_poly.type
_entity_poly.pdbx_seq_one_letter_code
_entity_poly.pdbx_strand_id
1 'polypeptide(L)'
;MVTSDPAVYLKHGSIKIRLELPAGFYTIVQGLAKLFSPTDDSALSTEIEVYAAFLEHCVKSKSSCASAALDAFAHYFAIDPNTNDIHRVVSKHKLDESGA
;
A
#
# COMPACT_ATOMS: atom_id res chain seq x y z
N MET A 1 -28.41 8.06 5.89
CA MET A 1 -27.55 8.30 4.72
C MET A 1 -26.43 7.28 4.79
N VAL A 2 -26.35 6.35 3.83
CA VAL A 2 -25.16 5.49 3.71
C VAL A 2 -24.07 6.38 3.12
N THR A 3 -23.19 6.88 3.97
CA THR A 3 -21.92 7.43 3.51
C THR A 3 -21.13 6.24 3.01
N SER A 4 -21.12 6.01 1.69
CA SER A 4 -20.13 5.12 1.10
C SER A 4 -18.76 5.73 1.41
N ASP A 5 -18.07 5.18 2.42
CA ASP A 5 -16.70 5.58 2.72
C ASP A 5 -15.90 5.58 1.41
N PRO A 6 -15.24 6.70 1.04
CA PRO A 6 -14.56 6.81 -0.24
C PRO A 6 -13.38 5.85 -0.28
N ALA A 7 -13.60 4.64 -0.81
CA ALA A 7 -12.56 3.64 -0.92
C ALA A 7 -11.50 4.08 -1.94
N VAL A 8 -10.24 4.10 -1.52
CA VAL A 8 -9.10 4.31 -2.42
C VAL A 8 -8.61 2.95 -2.90
N TYR A 9 -8.30 2.85 -4.19
CA TYR A 9 -7.80 1.61 -4.79
C TYR A 9 -6.44 1.85 -5.44
N LEU A 10 -5.47 0.98 -5.16
CA LEU A 10 -4.26 0.84 -5.95
C LEU A 10 -4.52 -0.19 -7.05
N LYS A 11 -4.09 0.10 -8.27
CA LYS A 11 -4.24 -0.80 -9.41
C LYS A 11 -2.92 -0.92 -10.16
N HIS A 12 -2.50 -2.15 -10.43
CA HIS A 12 -1.34 -2.43 -11.28
C HIS A 12 -1.54 -3.77 -11.97
N GLY A 13 -1.61 -3.78 -13.31
CA GLY A 13 -1.98 -4.99 -14.05
C GLY A 13 -3.30 -5.58 -13.56
N SER A 14 -3.27 -6.84 -13.13
CA SER A 14 -4.42 -7.56 -12.56
C SER A 14 -4.59 -7.35 -11.05
N ILE A 15 -3.63 -6.71 -10.39
CA ILE A 15 -3.62 -6.47 -8.95
C ILE A 15 -4.50 -5.27 -8.63
N LYS A 16 -5.43 -5.43 -7.68
CA LYS A 16 -6.30 -4.36 -7.20
C LYS A 16 -6.42 -4.43 -5.68
N ILE A 17 -5.87 -3.44 -5.00
CA ILE A 17 -5.81 -3.36 -3.54
C ILE A 17 -6.78 -2.28 -3.08
N ARG A 18 -7.64 -2.58 -2.10
CA ARG A 18 -8.49 -1.59 -1.43
C ARG A 18 -7.76 -1.07 -0.20
N LEU A 19 -7.54 0.24 -0.13
CA LEU A 19 -6.90 0.90 1.01
C LEU A 19 -7.95 1.25 2.07
N GLU A 20 -7.73 0.78 3.30
CA GLU A 20 -8.53 1.17 4.46
C GLU A 20 -7.82 2.31 5.19
N LEU A 21 -8.31 3.53 4.98
CA LEU A 21 -7.68 4.76 5.44
C LEU A 21 -8.56 5.46 6.48
N PRO A 22 -7.97 6.21 7.42
CA PRO A 22 -8.76 7.08 8.29
C PRO A 22 -9.44 8.20 7.49
N ALA A 23 -10.61 8.65 7.95
CA ALA A 23 -11.46 9.63 7.27
C ALA A 23 -10.76 10.91 6.79
N GLY A 24 -9.76 11.39 7.54
CA GLY A 24 -9.02 12.61 7.22
C GLY A 24 -7.98 12.48 6.09
N PHE A 25 -7.61 11.26 5.69
CA PHE A 25 -6.53 11.03 4.72
C PHE A 25 -7.03 10.61 3.34
N TYR A 26 -8.32 10.30 3.18
CA TYR A 26 -8.88 9.81 1.92
C TYR A 26 -8.54 10.70 0.72
N THR A 27 -8.77 12.01 0.80
CA THR A 27 -8.54 12.92 -0.32
C THR A 27 -7.07 12.99 -0.72
N ILE A 28 -6.17 13.02 0.26
CA ILE A 28 -4.72 13.13 0.03
C ILE A 28 -4.19 11.83 -0.60
N VAL A 29 -4.54 10.68 0.00
CA VAL A 29 -4.10 9.37 -0.48
C VAL A 29 -4.74 9.05 -1.83
N GLN A 30 -5.99 9.44 -2.07
CA GLN A 30 -6.62 9.30 -3.38
C GLN A 30 -5.92 10.15 -4.45
N GLY A 31 -5.50 11.37 -4.12
CA GLY A 31 -4.74 12.22 -5.03
C GLY A 31 -3.42 11.57 -5.44
N LEU A 32 -2.67 11.04 -4.46
CA LEU A 32 -1.42 10.33 -4.72
C LEU A 32 -1.66 9.02 -5.48
N ALA A 33 -2.68 8.24 -5.13
CA ALA A 33 -3.00 6.98 -5.81
C ALA A 33 -3.35 7.20 -7.29
N LYS A 34 -3.91 8.36 -7.67
CA LYS A 34 -4.15 8.73 -9.07
C LYS A 34 -2.87 9.11 -9.83
N LEU A 35 -1.87 9.61 -9.12
CA LEU A 35 -0.57 9.98 -9.69
C LEU A 35 0.45 8.83 -9.62
N PHE A 36 0.15 7.83 -8.81
CA PHE A 36 0.91 6.60 -8.69
C PHE A 36 0.74 5.77 -9.95
N SER A 37 1.70 5.90 -10.85
CA SER A 37 1.97 4.92 -11.89
C SER A 37 3.22 4.17 -11.45
N PRO A 38 3.12 2.95 -10.91
CA PRO A 38 4.31 2.15 -10.64
C PRO A 38 5.10 2.04 -11.94
N THR A 39 6.34 2.52 -11.92
CA THR A 39 7.21 2.52 -13.09
C THR A 39 7.42 1.08 -13.54
N ASP A 40 7.26 0.79 -14.83
CA ASP A 40 7.43 -0.54 -15.46
C ASP A 40 8.80 -1.23 -15.19
N ASP A 41 9.75 -0.56 -14.54
CA ASP A 41 11.08 -1.08 -14.21
C ASP A 41 11.05 -2.09 -13.04
N SER A 42 10.02 -2.06 -12.21
CA SER A 42 9.79 -3.09 -11.18
C SER A 42 8.62 -3.96 -11.61
N ALA A 43 8.88 -5.23 -11.90
CA ALA A 43 7.83 -6.23 -12.12
C ALA A 43 7.10 -6.50 -10.80
N LEU A 44 6.25 -5.56 -10.35
CA LEU A 44 5.46 -5.71 -9.14
C LEU A 44 4.42 -6.80 -9.39
N SER A 45 4.66 -7.98 -8.83
CA SER A 45 3.90 -9.20 -9.10
C SER A 45 2.90 -9.54 -7.99
N THR A 46 3.05 -8.89 -6.83
CA THR A 46 2.26 -9.13 -5.62
C THR A 46 1.62 -7.86 -5.08
N GLU A 47 0.54 -8.02 -4.30
CA GLU A 47 -0.13 -6.89 -3.64
C GLU A 47 0.81 -6.11 -2.72
N ILE A 48 1.70 -6.80 -2.02
CA ILE A 48 2.64 -6.18 -1.08
C ILE A 48 3.70 -5.33 -1.80
N GLU A 49 4.19 -5.77 -2.96
CA GLU A 49 5.10 -4.98 -3.80
C GLU A 49 4.43 -3.71 -4.32
N VAL A 50 3.18 -3.84 -4.81
CA VAL A 50 2.40 -2.70 -5.30
C VAL A 50 2.13 -1.69 -4.19
N TYR A 51 1.79 -2.15 -2.99
CA TYR A 51 1.57 -1.27 -1.86
C TYR A 51 2.90 -0.64 -1.38
N ALA A 52 3.99 -1.42 -1.28
CA ALA A 52 5.29 -0.88 -0.89
C ALA A 52 5.79 0.21 -1.84
N ALA A 53 5.64 0.02 -3.15
CA ALA A 53 5.94 1.05 -4.15
C ALA A 53 5.10 2.32 -3.97
N PHE A 54 3.82 2.16 -3.60
CA PHE A 54 2.96 3.30 -3.28
C PHE A 54 3.40 4.04 -2.01
N LEU A 55 3.86 3.32 -0.98
CA LEU A 55 4.43 3.94 0.22
C LEU A 55 5.67 4.76 -0.12
N GLU A 56 6.57 4.21 -0.94
CA GLU A 56 7.75 4.93 -1.41
C GLU A 56 7.35 6.20 -2.16
N HIS A 57 6.32 6.15 -3.02
CA HIS A 57 5.76 7.32 -3.69
C HIS A 57 5.25 8.36 -2.68
N CYS A 58 4.49 7.95 -1.65
CA CYS A 58 4.00 8.86 -0.61
C CYS A 58 5.12 9.57 0.15
N VAL A 59 6.20 8.85 0.47
CA VAL A 59 7.38 9.38 1.16
C VAL A 59 8.14 10.36 0.24
N LYS A 60 8.35 10.01 -1.03
CA LYS A 60 9.01 10.89 -2.03
C LYS A 60 8.24 12.17 -2.28
N SER A 61 6.91 12.11 -2.28
CA SER A 61 6.03 13.29 -2.40
C SER A 61 6.02 14.18 -1.15
N LYS A 62 6.78 13.83 -0.09
CA LYS A 62 6.81 14.53 1.21
C LYS A 62 5.41 14.75 1.79
N SER A 63 4.49 13.82 1.52
CA SER A 63 3.10 13.96 1.92
C SER A 63 2.94 13.62 3.40
N SER A 64 2.14 14.40 4.11
CA SER A 64 1.74 14.11 5.50
C SER A 64 0.94 12.81 5.64
N CYS A 65 0.50 12.22 4.52
CA CYS A 65 -0.23 10.95 4.53
C CYS A 65 0.68 9.71 4.53
N ALA A 66 2.02 9.85 4.49
CA ALA A 66 2.92 8.70 4.47
C ALA A 66 2.75 7.81 5.72
N SER A 67 2.57 8.41 6.90
CA SER A 67 2.27 7.68 8.14
C SER A 67 0.91 6.99 8.08
N ALA A 68 -0.14 7.68 7.63
CA ALA A 68 -1.46 7.08 7.50
C ALA A 68 -1.51 5.94 6.47
N ALA A 69 -0.75 6.07 5.37
CA ALA A 69 -0.63 5.02 4.37
C ALA A 69 0.16 3.81 4.93
N LEU A 70 1.18 4.06 5.76
CA LEU A 70 1.95 3.02 6.45
C LEU A 70 1.11 2.29 7.51
N ASP A 71 0.30 2.99 8.30
CA ASP A 71 -0.62 2.38 9.26
C ASP A 71 -1.63 1.48 8.54
N ALA A 72 -2.18 1.97 7.42
CA ALA A 72 -3.09 1.19 6.59
C ALA A 72 -2.40 -0.05 5.97
N PHE A 73 -1.12 0.06 5.59
CA PHE A 73 -0.32 -1.06 5.10
C PHE A 73 -0.13 -2.11 6.19
N ALA A 74 0.28 -1.69 7.39
CA ALA A 74 0.47 -2.57 8.53
C ALA A 74 -0.83 -3.30 8.89
N HIS A 75 -1.97 -2.60 8.85
CA HIS A 75 -3.28 -3.20 9.07
C HIS A 75 -3.63 -4.22 7.97
N TYR A 76 -3.47 -3.86 6.69
CA TYR A 76 -3.82 -4.70 5.55
C TYR A 76 -3.05 -6.03 5.55
N PHE A 77 -1.76 -5.99 5.88
CA PHE A 77 -0.90 -7.18 5.93
C PHE A 77 -0.84 -7.84 7.31
N ALA A 78 -1.62 -7.34 8.29
CA ALA A 78 -1.59 -7.79 9.67
C ALA A 78 -0.16 -7.86 10.25
N ILE A 79 0.63 -6.81 10.01
CA ILE A 79 1.94 -6.64 10.66
C ILE A 79 1.68 -6.50 12.16
N ASP A 80 2.32 -7.35 12.95
CA ASP A 80 2.21 -7.29 14.39
C ASP A 80 2.77 -5.94 14.88
N PRO A 81 1.96 -5.09 15.54
CA PRO A 81 2.40 -3.76 15.97
C PRO A 81 3.42 -3.80 17.11
N ASN A 82 3.54 -4.92 17.82
CA ASN A 82 4.49 -5.09 18.92
C ASN A 82 5.87 -5.51 18.42
N THR A 83 5.93 -6.27 17.32
CA THR A 83 7.21 -6.70 16.73
C THR A 83 7.63 -5.83 15.55
N ASN A 84 6.68 -5.15 14.89
CA ASN A 84 6.88 -4.38 13.66
C ASN A 84 7.71 -5.15 12.60
N ASP A 85 7.52 -6.47 12.57
CA ASP A 85 8.38 -7.38 11.82
C ASP A 85 7.88 -7.54 10.38
N ILE A 86 8.31 -6.60 9.53
CA ILE A 86 8.02 -6.63 8.11
C ILE A 86 8.68 -7.83 7.41
N HIS A 87 9.80 -8.36 7.92
CA HIS A 87 10.48 -9.52 7.35
C HIS A 87 9.63 -10.79 7.44
N ARG A 88 8.89 -10.94 8.53
CA ARG A 88 7.93 -12.04 8.69
C ARG A 88 6.78 -11.96 7.68
N VAL A 89 6.32 -10.75 7.35
CA VAL A 89 5.28 -10.54 6.33
C VAL A 89 5.84 -10.81 4.93
N VAL A 90 7.03 -10.32 4.61
CA VAL A 90 7.75 -10.61 3.36
C VAL A 90 7.88 -12.13 3.15
N SER A 91 8.27 -12.85 4.21
CA SER A 91 8.38 -14.32 4.20
C SER A 91 7.02 -15.01 4.01
N LYS A 92 5.96 -14.54 4.69
CA LYS A 92 4.60 -15.08 4.60
C LYS A 92 3.99 -14.89 3.21
N HIS A 93 4.28 -13.76 2.58
CA HIS A 93 3.81 -13.42 1.23
C HIS A 93 4.73 -13.94 0.12
N LYS A 94 5.74 -14.77 0.47
CA LYS A 94 6.69 -15.38 -0.48
C LYS A 94 7.36 -14.36 -1.41
N LEU A 95 7.71 -13.19 -0.87
CA LEU A 95 8.60 -12.25 -1.53
C LEU A 95 10.07 -12.68 -1.45
N ASP A 96 10.37 -13.66 -0.59
CA ASP A 96 11.67 -14.30 -0.53
C ASP A 96 11.80 -15.27 -1.71
N GLU A 97 12.80 -15.03 -2.55
CA GLU A 97 13.00 -15.67 -3.84
C GLU A 97 12.84 -17.21 -3.80
N SER A 98 11.79 -17.72 -4.45
CA SER A 98 11.73 -19.10 -4.96
C SER A 98 10.50 -19.28 -5.87
N GLY A 99 10.65 -19.57 -7.16
CA GLY A 99 11.84 -19.94 -7.91
C GLY A 99 11.52 -20.19 -9.38
N ALA A 100 12.59 -20.44 -10.13
CA ALA A 100 12.65 -20.84 -11.53
C ALA A 100 11.82 -22.07 -11.89
#